data_AF-A0AA38PRH7-F1
#
_entry.id   AF-A0AA38PRH7-F1
#
_cell.length_a   1.000
_cell.length_b   1.000
_cell.length_c   1.000
_cell.angle_alpha   90.00
_cell.angle_beta   90.00
_cell.angle_gamma   90.00
#
_symmetry.space_group_name_H-M   'P 1'
#
loop_
_entity.id
_entity.type
_entity.pdbx_description
1 polymer ?
#
loop_
_entity_poly.entity_id
_entity_poly.type
_entity_poly.pdbx_seq_one_letter_code
_entity_poly.pdbx_strand_id
1 'polypeptide(L)'
;MHGFALHSGFEPPFQSPYSDEHTCGKPVSRPHFPMPKILKAIKRVRAVNQKLIAFERGFISEDGLPSREWYKHLGVAPGRWLGYGATTLPALTESITLDKNSTLAKYEAERLRSLVDKLVETIRV
;
A
#
# COMPACT_ATOMS: atom_id res chain seq x y z
N MET A 1 3.64 41.66 -45.47
CA MET A 1 4.03 40.50 -44.67
C MET A 1 5.16 40.91 -43.74
N HIS A 2 4.89 40.79 -42.44
CA HIS A 2 5.83 40.61 -41.33
C HIS A 2 6.92 41.67 -41.10
N GLY A 3 6.53 42.74 -40.42
CA GLY A 3 7.37 43.34 -39.39
C GLY A 3 6.97 42.76 -38.03
N PHE A 4 7.96 42.36 -37.22
CA PHE A 4 8.08 42.67 -35.79
C PHE A 4 9.40 42.08 -35.28
N ALA A 5 10.41 42.92 -35.18
CA ALA A 5 11.62 42.65 -34.42
C ALA A 5 11.34 43.07 -32.97
N LEU A 6 11.24 42.10 -32.05
CA LEU A 6 11.43 42.35 -30.62
C LEU A 6 12.84 41.91 -30.26
N HIS A 7 13.76 42.87 -30.33
CA HIS A 7 15.03 42.80 -29.63
C HIS A 7 14.74 43.04 -28.14
N SER A 8 14.52 41.98 -27.39
CA SER A 8 14.75 42.01 -25.93
C SER A 8 16.04 41.24 -25.68
N GLY A 9 17.14 41.98 -25.66
CA GLY A 9 18.44 41.47 -25.26
C GLY A 9 18.36 40.95 -23.82
N PHE A 10 18.64 39.67 -23.66
CA PHE A 10 19.11 39.10 -22.41
C PHE A 10 20.52 38.61 -22.69
N GLU A 11 21.50 39.51 -22.55
CA GLU A 11 22.88 39.08 -22.42
C GLU A 11 23.06 38.50 -21.02
N PRO A 12 23.43 37.21 -20.88
CA PRO A 12 23.79 36.69 -19.57
C PRO A 12 25.01 37.48 -19.04
N PRO A 13 25.03 37.89 -17.76
CA PRO A 13 26.06 38.79 -17.21
C PRO A 13 27.42 38.11 -17.01
N PHE A 14 27.67 36.98 -17.65
CA PHE A 14 28.89 36.21 -17.48
C PHE A 14 29.28 35.52 -18.79
N GLN A 15 30.13 36.18 -19.58
CA GLN A 15 30.93 35.49 -20.58
C GLN A 15 32.03 34.72 -19.85
N SER A 16 32.00 33.40 -19.95
CA SER A 16 33.06 32.53 -19.44
C SER A 16 34.39 32.90 -20.12
N PRO A 17 35.45 33.24 -19.37
CA PRO A 17 36.69 33.76 -19.94
C PRO A 17 37.63 32.67 -20.49
N TYR A 18 37.18 31.42 -20.61
CA TYR A 18 38.06 30.31 -20.98
C TYR A 18 37.80 29.82 -22.40
N SER A 19 38.45 30.50 -23.34
CA SER A 19 38.79 29.93 -24.64
C SER A 19 40.02 29.04 -24.48
N ASP A 20 39.95 27.84 -25.04
CA ASP A 20 41.06 26.97 -25.41
C ASP A 20 41.94 26.37 -24.30
N GLU A 21 41.48 25.23 -23.79
CA GLU A 21 42.42 24.12 -23.54
C GLU A 21 41.87 22.84 -24.16
N HIS A 22 42.53 22.38 -25.23
CA HIS A 22 42.41 21.02 -25.75
C HIS A 22 42.94 20.02 -24.73
N THR A 23 42.18 19.79 -23.66
CA THR A 23 42.34 18.58 -22.85
C THR A 23 41.56 17.48 -23.56
N CYS A 24 42.28 16.51 -24.14
CA CYS A 24 41.70 15.23 -24.51
C CYS A 24 41.27 14.53 -23.22
N GLY A 25 40.11 14.90 -22.70
CA GLY A 25 39.51 14.30 -21.52
C GLY A 25 39.25 12.83 -21.80
N LYS A 26 39.83 11.95 -20.98
CA LYS A 26 39.51 10.52 -20.99
C LYS A 26 37.98 10.36 -20.91
N PRO A 27 37.36 9.42 -21.64
CA PRO A 27 35.92 9.27 -21.61
C PRO A 27 35.47 9.02 -20.16
N VAL A 28 34.61 9.90 -19.65
CA VAL A 28 34.01 9.75 -18.33
C VAL A 28 33.28 8.41 -18.34
N SER A 29 33.78 7.44 -17.58
CA SER A 29 33.16 6.12 -17.45
C SER A 29 31.76 6.32 -16.86
N ARG A 30 30.72 5.95 -17.61
CA ARG A 30 29.35 6.00 -17.10
C ARG A 30 29.25 5.09 -15.88
N PRO A 31 28.62 5.53 -14.78
CA PRO A 31 28.50 4.69 -13.60
C PRO A 31 27.82 3.37 -13.98
N HIS A 32 28.46 2.25 -13.67
CA HIS A 32 27.91 0.92 -13.90
C HIS A 32 26.75 0.70 -12.93
N PHE A 33 25.54 1.00 -13.39
CA PHE A 33 24.35 0.83 -12.58
C PHE A 33 24.01 -0.68 -12.47
N PRO A 34 23.83 -1.23 -11.25
CA PRO A 34 23.64 -2.66 -11.06
C PRO A 34 22.18 -3.07 -11.36
N MET A 35 21.76 -2.94 -12.62
CA MET A 35 20.44 -3.31 -13.14
C MET A 35 19.93 -4.68 -12.65
N PRO A 36 20.72 -5.78 -12.67
CA PRO A 36 20.21 -7.09 -12.23
C PRO A 36 19.88 -7.14 -10.73
N LYS A 37 20.65 -6.42 -9.89
CA LYS A 37 20.39 -6.35 -8.45
C LYS A 37 19.07 -5.63 -8.18
N ILE A 38 18.79 -4.57 -8.93
CA ILE A 38 17.57 -3.77 -8.79
C ILE A 38 16.35 -4.56 -9.26
N LEU A 39 16.44 -5.26 -10.41
CA LEU A 39 15.36 -6.15 -10.84
C LEU A 39 15.05 -7.24 -9.80
N LYS A 40 16.09 -7.82 -9.18
CA LYS A 40 15.92 -8.80 -8.10
C LYS A 40 15.21 -8.19 -6.88
N ALA A 41 15.58 -6.97 -6.49
CA ALA A 41 14.93 -6.25 -5.41
C ALA A 41 13.45 -5.95 -5.72
N ILE A 42 13.14 -5.46 -6.92
CA ILE A 42 11.77 -5.20 -7.38
C ILE A 42 10.91 -6.47 -7.31
N LYS A 43 11.44 -7.61 -7.77
CA LYS A 43 10.72 -8.90 -7.68
C LYS A 43 10.39 -9.28 -6.23
N ARG A 44 11.35 -9.11 -5.31
CA ARG A 44 11.14 -9.38 -3.88
C ARG A 44 10.08 -8.45 -3.27
N VAL A 45 10.17 -7.15 -3.54
CA VAL A 45 9.20 -6.16 -3.04
C VAL A 45 7.80 -6.45 -3.57
N ARG A 46 7.66 -6.80 -4.85
CA ARG A 46 6.37 -7.19 -5.44
C ARG A 46 5.76 -8.40 -4.74
N ALA A 47 6.57 -9.42 -4.46
CA ALA A 47 6.10 -10.61 -3.74
C ALA A 47 5.60 -10.26 -2.32
N VAL A 48 6.32 -9.41 -1.59
CA VAL A 48 5.89 -8.95 -0.24
C VAL A 48 4.61 -8.11 -0.31
N ASN A 49 4.51 -7.19 -1.27
CA ASN A 49 3.33 -6.34 -1.44
C ASN A 49 2.06 -7.17 -1.72
N GLN A 50 2.18 -8.24 -2.53
CA GLN A 50 1.07 -9.15 -2.78
C GLN A 50 0.60 -9.83 -1.49
N LYS A 51 1.52 -10.22 -0.60
CA LYS A 51 1.18 -10.80 0.70
C LYS A 51 0.49 -9.81 1.63
N LEU A 52 0.93 -8.56 1.66
CA LEU A 52 0.28 -7.50 2.46
C LEU A 52 -1.15 -7.23 2.00
N ILE A 53 -1.39 -7.21 0.68
CA ILE A 53 -2.72 -7.06 0.12
C ILE A 53 -3.60 -8.26 0.49
N ALA A 54 -3.06 -9.47 0.40
CA ALA A 54 -3.77 -10.69 0.78
C ALA A 54 -4.09 -10.73 2.28
N PHE A 55 -3.20 -10.22 3.14
CA PHE A 55 -3.41 -10.13 4.59
C PHE A 55 -4.69 -9.36 4.94
N GLU A 56 -4.83 -8.13 4.42
CA GLU A 56 -5.99 -7.30 4.73
C GLU A 56 -7.28 -7.89 4.15
N ARG A 57 -7.22 -8.35 2.88
CA ARG A 57 -8.38 -8.96 2.22
C ARG A 57 -8.83 -10.27 2.86
N GLY A 58 -7.92 -10.98 3.53
CA GLY A 58 -8.22 -12.23 4.23
C GLY A 58 -9.21 -12.08 5.38
N PHE A 59 -9.48 -10.87 5.86
CA PHE A 59 -10.50 -10.61 6.88
C PHE A 59 -11.88 -10.26 6.32
N ILE A 60 -12.07 -10.26 5.00
CA ILE A 60 -13.34 -9.92 4.36
C ILE A 60 -14.27 -11.14 4.31
N SER A 61 -15.36 -11.06 5.08
CA SER A 61 -16.59 -11.86 5.05
C SER A 61 -17.50 -11.58 3.84
N GLU A 62 -17.93 -12.55 3.02
CA GLU A 62 -19.01 -12.31 2.04
C GLU A 62 -20.36 -12.02 2.70
N ASP A 63 -20.71 -12.71 3.80
CA ASP A 63 -21.98 -12.45 4.52
C ASP A 63 -21.91 -11.15 5.35
N GLY A 64 -20.69 -10.73 5.71
CA GLY A 64 -20.45 -9.59 6.59
C GLY A 64 -20.83 -9.85 8.05
N LEU A 65 -21.22 -8.78 8.76
CA LEU A 65 -21.58 -8.82 10.17
C LEU A 65 -23.08 -9.07 10.39
N PRO A 66 -23.46 -9.76 11.49
CA PRO A 66 -24.86 -9.93 11.87
C PRO A 66 -25.57 -8.58 11.99
N SER A 67 -26.81 -8.49 11.48
CA SER A 67 -27.66 -7.27 11.42
C SER A 67 -27.15 -6.11 10.53
N ARG A 68 -25.93 -6.21 9.97
CA ARG A 68 -25.32 -5.14 9.16
C ARG A 68 -24.34 -5.73 8.15
N GLU A 69 -24.91 -6.46 7.21
CA GLU A 69 -24.19 -7.27 6.22
C GLU A 69 -23.22 -6.46 5.36
N TRP A 70 -23.43 -5.16 5.19
CA TRP A 70 -22.54 -4.28 4.42
C TRP A 70 -21.17 -4.04 5.07
N TYR A 71 -21.04 -4.28 6.38
CA TYR A 71 -19.73 -4.36 7.02
C TYR A 71 -19.15 -5.75 6.83
N LYS A 72 -18.23 -5.86 5.87
CA LYS A 72 -17.64 -7.15 5.47
C LYS A 72 -16.40 -7.53 6.29
N HIS A 73 -15.74 -6.56 6.92
CA HIS A 73 -14.47 -6.78 7.58
C HIS A 73 -14.65 -7.38 8.99
N LEU A 74 -14.19 -8.61 9.22
CA LEU A 74 -14.36 -9.30 10.50
C LEU A 74 -13.27 -8.98 11.54
N GLY A 75 -12.15 -8.37 11.13
CA GLY A 75 -11.10 -7.91 12.06
C GLY A 75 -11.47 -6.64 12.84
N VAL A 76 -12.01 -5.63 12.17
CA VAL A 76 -12.42 -4.34 12.73
C VAL A 76 -13.67 -3.81 12.01
N ALA A 77 -14.59 -3.20 12.76
CA ALA A 77 -15.70 -2.42 12.20
C ALA A 77 -16.19 -1.38 13.24
N PRO A 78 -16.98 -0.38 12.83
CA PRO A 78 -17.65 0.52 13.78
C PRO A 78 -18.52 -0.25 14.77
N GLY A 79 -18.42 0.07 16.06
CA GLY A 79 -19.24 -0.59 17.09
C GLY A 79 -20.71 -0.23 16.97
N ARG A 80 -21.62 -1.17 17.20
CA ARG A 80 -23.08 -0.99 16.98
C ARG A 80 -23.65 0.22 17.71
N TRP A 81 -23.11 0.55 18.89
CA TRP A 81 -23.57 1.65 19.75
C TRP A 81 -22.45 2.59 20.21
N LEU A 82 -21.27 2.54 19.57
CA LEU A 82 -20.09 3.30 20.01
C LEU A 82 -19.88 4.62 19.25
N GLY A 83 -20.83 5.03 18.41
CA GLY A 83 -20.68 6.23 17.58
C GLY A 83 -19.44 6.11 16.68
N TYR A 84 -18.43 6.95 16.90
CA TYR A 84 -17.14 6.92 16.19
C TYR A 84 -16.15 5.86 16.71
N GLY A 85 -16.52 5.09 17.74
CA GLY A 85 -15.69 4.02 18.27
C GLY A 85 -15.65 2.79 17.36
N ALA A 86 -14.44 2.28 17.11
CA ALA A 86 -14.22 1.01 16.43
C ALA A 86 -14.28 -0.16 17.44
N THR A 87 -14.77 -1.31 16.99
CA THR A 87 -14.74 -2.57 17.73
C THR A 87 -13.87 -3.56 16.98
N THR A 88 -12.91 -4.16 17.69
CA THR A 88 -12.11 -5.28 17.19
C THR A 88 -12.91 -6.57 17.28
N LEU A 89 -12.78 -7.43 16.26
CA LEU A 89 -13.52 -8.69 16.13
C LEU A 89 -15.03 -8.47 16.39
N PRO A 90 -15.68 -7.53 15.67
CA PRO A 90 -16.97 -6.97 16.05
C PRO A 90 -18.07 -8.02 16.26
N ALA A 91 -18.21 -9.01 15.37
CA ALA A 91 -19.24 -10.04 15.54
C ALA A 91 -19.02 -10.90 16.80
N LEU A 92 -17.77 -11.25 17.10
CA LEU A 92 -17.40 -12.01 18.29
C LEU A 92 -17.54 -11.16 19.57
N THR A 93 -17.02 -9.93 19.57
CA THR A 93 -17.06 -9.04 20.73
C THR A 93 -18.49 -8.65 21.08
N GLU A 94 -19.32 -8.34 20.09
CA GLU A 94 -20.71 -7.92 20.30
C GLU A 94 -21.62 -9.08 20.71
N SER A 95 -21.40 -10.29 20.18
CA SER A 95 -22.16 -11.48 20.60
C SER A 95 -21.94 -11.83 22.07
N ILE A 96 -20.74 -11.55 22.61
CA ILE A 96 -20.42 -11.72 24.03
C ILE A 96 -20.98 -10.56 24.87
N THR A 97 -20.67 -9.32 24.48
CA THR A 97 -20.90 -8.14 25.34
C THR A 97 -22.31 -7.57 25.25
N LEU A 98 -22.90 -7.56 24.05
CA LEU A 98 -24.22 -6.96 23.81
C LEU A 98 -25.31 -8.02 23.80
N ASP A 99 -25.14 -9.08 23.00
CA ASP A 99 -26.18 -10.09 22.81
C ASP A 99 -26.18 -11.16 23.90
N LYS A 100 -25.06 -11.29 24.63
CA LYS A 100 -24.84 -12.28 25.70
C LYS A 100 -25.17 -13.71 25.25
N ASN A 101 -24.87 -14.01 23.99
CA ASN A 101 -25.25 -15.27 23.33
C ASN A 101 -24.01 -16.13 23.09
N SER A 102 -23.84 -17.16 23.93
CA SER A 102 -22.68 -18.06 23.85
C SER A 102 -22.64 -18.91 22.57
N THR A 103 -23.80 -19.27 22.01
CA THR A 103 -23.88 -20.04 20.76
C THR A 103 -23.41 -19.20 19.58
N LEU A 104 -23.86 -17.94 19.51
CA LEU A 104 -23.42 -17.00 18.48
C LEU A 104 -21.93 -16.68 18.60
N ALA A 105 -21.44 -16.47 19.83
CA ALA A 105 -20.02 -16.23 20.07
C ALA A 105 -19.13 -17.39 19.59
N LYS A 106 -19.55 -18.64 19.83
CA LYS A 106 -18.84 -19.82 19.31
C LYS A 106 -18.84 -19.85 17.79
N TYR A 107 -19.99 -19.60 17.16
CA TYR A 107 -20.11 -19.56 15.71
C TYR A 107 -19.17 -18.52 15.08
N GLU A 108 -19.15 -17.28 15.60
CA GLU A 108 -18.27 -16.23 15.07
C GLU A 108 -16.79 -16.51 15.35
N ALA A 109 -16.46 -17.16 16.47
CA ALA A 109 -15.10 -17.61 16.75
C ALA A 109 -14.62 -18.67 15.75
N GLU A 110 -15.47 -19.64 15.40
CA GLU A 110 -15.16 -20.66 14.39
C GLU A 110 -15.01 -20.03 13.00
N ARG A 111 -15.87 -19.08 12.65
CA ARG A 111 -15.79 -18.33 11.39
C ARG A 111 -14.48 -17.54 11.29
N LEU A 112 -14.09 -16.82 12.34
CA LEU A 112 -12.81 -16.12 12.43
C LEU A 112 -11.61 -17.07 12.32
N ARG A 113 -11.64 -18.20 13.05
CA ARG A 113 -10.61 -19.23 12.94
C ARG A 113 -10.43 -19.70 11.51
N SER A 114 -11.53 -19.99 10.82
CA SER A 114 -11.48 -20.47 9.43
C SER A 114 -10.84 -19.46 8.47
N LEU A 115 -11.04 -18.15 8.69
CA LEU A 115 -10.43 -17.09 7.90
C LEU A 115 -8.94 -16.97 8.20
N VAL A 116 -8.56 -17.01 9.48
CA VAL A 116 -7.15 -16.97 9.89
C VAL A 116 -6.39 -18.18 9.34
N ASP A 117 -6.96 -19.38 9.39
CA ASP A 117 -6.36 -20.59 8.83
C ASP A 117 -6.15 -20.46 7.31
N LYS A 118 -7.14 -19.93 6.57
CA LYS A 118 -7.01 -19.63 5.13
C LYS A 118 -5.95 -18.56 4.85
N LEU A 119 -5.87 -17.55 5.71
CA LEU A 119 -4.91 -16.45 5.59
C LEU A 119 -3.48 -16.95 5.75
N VAL A 120 -3.24 -17.76 6.79
CA VAL A 120 -1.93 -18.38 7.07
C VAL A 120 -1.45 -19.18 5.86
N GLU A 121 -2.32 -19.97 5.24
CA GLU A 121 -1.96 -20.72 4.04
C GLU A 121 -1.63 -19.79 2.85
N THR A 122 -2.36 -18.69 2.71
CA THR A 122 -2.17 -17.73 1.60
C THR A 122 -0.83 -16.98 1.69
N ILE A 123 -0.41 -16.57 2.90
CA ILE A 123 0.77 -15.73 3.10
C ILE A 123 2.05 -16.51 3.39
N ARG A 124 1.95 -17.84 3.53
CA ARG A 124 3.05 -18.75 3.86
C ARG A 124 4.31 -18.46 3.03
N VAL A 125 5.46 -18.43 3.69
CA VAL A 125 6.80 -18.19 3.11
C VAL A 125 7.56 -19.50 3.07
#